data_AF-A0A6J4HW13-F1
#
_entry.id   AF-A0A6J4HW13-F1
#
_cell.length_a   1.000
_cell.length_b   1.000
_cell.length_c   1.000
_cell.angle_alpha   90.00
_cell.angle_beta   90.00
_cell.angle_gamma   90.00
#
_symmetry.space_group_name_H-M   'P 1'
#
loop_
_entity.id
_entity.type
_entity.pdbx_description
1 polymer ?
#
loop_
_entity_poly.entity_id
_entity_poly.type
_entity_poly.pdbx_seq_one_letter_code
_entity_poly.pdbx_strand_id
1 'polypeptide(L)' 'MTADGPPTTDVLEFTCPRCAQATSARYYGPCGPCREALDAAVGGEGRTVEVAAYEPKVNVTPNAVALKE' A
#
# COMPACT_ATOMS: atom_id res chain seq x y z
N MET A 1 -0.23 19.14 -24.87
CA MET A 1 -0.71 19.83 -23.65
C MET A 1 -1.70 18.91 -22.96
N THR A 2 -1.22 17.87 -22.27
CA THR A 2 -2.09 16.95 -21.50
C THR A 2 -2.04 17.37 -20.04
N ALA A 3 -3.15 17.90 -19.56
CA ALA A 3 -3.39 18.26 -18.17
C ALA A 3 -3.75 17.00 -17.36
N ASP A 4 -2.82 16.04 -17.24
CA ASP A 4 -3.00 14.91 -16.32
C ASP A 4 -2.39 15.30 -14.98
N GLY A 5 -3.11 16.18 -14.27
CA GLY A 5 -2.84 16.44 -12.86
C GLY A 5 -3.27 15.24 -12.02
N PRO A 6 -2.60 14.94 -10.89
CA PRO A 6 -3.00 13.82 -10.05
C PRO A 6 -4.48 13.97 -9.66
N PRO A 7 -5.27 12.88 -9.61
CA PRO A 7 -6.67 12.97 -9.25
C PRO A 7 -6.77 13.65 -7.89
N THR A 8 -7.48 14.78 -7.82
CA THR A 8 -7.80 15.45 -6.57
C THR A 8 -8.86 14.61 -5.88
N THR A 9 -8.44 13.72 -4.98
CA THR A 9 -9.37 12.94 -4.17
C THR A 9 -9.92 13.83 -3.07
N ASP A 10 -11.24 13.87 -2.93
CA ASP A 10 -11.93 14.62 -1.89
C ASP A 10 -11.51 14.16 -0.48
N VAL A 11 -11.57 15.09 0.47
CA VAL A 11 -11.31 14.80 1.88
C VAL A 11 -12.54 14.07 2.46
N LEU A 12 -12.32 12.90 3.06
CA LEU A 12 -13.35 12.10 3.70
C LEU A 12 -13.39 12.40 5.20
N GLU A 13 -14.57 12.42 5.80
CA GLU A 13 -14.75 12.44 7.26
C GLU A 13 -15.11 11.04 7.78
N PHE A 14 -14.39 10.56 8.79
CA PHE A 14 -14.60 9.23 9.36
C PHE A 14 -13.99 9.09 10.76
N THR A 15 -14.31 7.98 11.45
CA THR A 15 -13.71 7.62 12.74
C THR A 15 -12.44 6.80 12.54
N CYS A 16 -11.32 7.25 13.11
CA CYS A 16 -10.03 6.56 13.04
C CYS A 16 -10.14 5.13 13.62
N PRO A 17 -9.79 4.07 12.87
CA PRO A 17 -9.92 2.68 13.34
C PRO A 17 -8.93 2.32 14.45
N ARG A 18 -7.93 3.16 14.73
CA ARG A 18 -6.91 2.89 15.77
C ARG A 18 -7.22 3.56 17.10
N CYS A 19 -7.59 4.84 17.09
CA CYS A 19 -7.83 5.62 18.31
C CYS A 19 -9.28 6.05 18.52
N ALA A 20 -10.19 5.66 17.62
CA ALA A 20 -11.62 6.00 17.65
C ALA A 20 -11.95 7.49 17.63
N GLN A 21 -11.00 8.36 17.29
CA GLN A 21 -11.24 9.80 17.14
C GLN A 21 -11.79 10.14 15.76
N ALA A 22 -12.68 11.12 15.67
CA ALA A 22 -13.12 11.68 14.40
C ALA A 22 -11.94 12.34 13.68
N THR A 23 -11.83 12.12 12.36
CA THR A 23 -10.73 12.64 11.55
C THR A 23 -11.18 12.89 10.12
N SER A 24 -10.44 13.75 9.42
CA SER A 24 -10.63 13.99 8.00
C SER A 24 -9.34 13.65 7.24
N ALA A 25 -9.45 12.81 6.20
CA ALA A 25 -8.29 12.39 5.41
C ALA A 25 -8.69 11.95 4.00
N ARG A 26 -7.71 11.94 3.11
CA ARG A 26 -7.87 11.51 1.70
C ARG A 26 -8.27 10.04 1.56
N TYR A 27 -7.83 9.20 2.49
CA TYR A 27 -8.07 7.77 2.49
C TYR A 27 -8.50 7.32 3.88
N TYR A 28 -9.41 6.35 3.93
CA TYR A 28 -9.79 5.70 5.18
C TYR A 28 -8.58 4.96 5.79
N GLY A 29 -8.32 5.17 7.08
CA GLY A 29 -7.20 4.52 7.78
C GLY A 29 -6.78 5.23 9.07
N PRO A 30 -5.63 4.86 9.66
CA PRO A 30 -5.13 5.53 10.86
C PRO A 30 -4.92 7.04 10.62
N CYS A 31 -5.39 7.87 11.54
CA CYS A 31 -5.21 9.32 11.46
C CYS A 31 -3.72 9.71 11.48
N GLY A 32 -3.39 10.95 11.06
CA GLY A 32 -2.01 11.46 11.04
C GLY A 32 -1.20 11.18 12.31
N PRO A 33 -1.70 11.58 13.50
CA PRO A 33 -1.00 11.32 14.77
C PRO A 33 -0.77 9.83 15.06
N CYS A 34 -1.72 8.98 14.69
CA CYS A 34 -1.60 7.54 14.85
C CYS A 34 -0.52 6.93 13.93
N ARG A 35 -0.35 7.47 12.72
CA ARG A 35 0.71 7.08 11.79
C ARG A 35 2.06 7.55 12.30
N GLU A 36 2.19 8.80 12.72
CA GLU A 36 3.42 9.34 13.29
C GLU A 36 3.89 8.54 14.51
N ALA A 37 2.96 8.19 15.42
CA ALA A 37 3.27 7.35 16.57
C ALA A 37 3.71 5.94 16.17
N LEU A 38 3.12 5.37 15.10
CA LEU A 38 3.54 4.09 14.56
C LEU A 38 4.93 4.20 13.93
N ASP A 39 5.16 5.18 13.06
CA ASP A 39 6.45 5.39 12.41
C ASP A 39 7.56 5.61 13.45
N ALA A 40 7.30 6.32 14.55
CA ALA A 40 8.26 6.47 15.64
C ALA A 40 8.52 5.17 16.42
N ALA A 41 7.50 4.31 16.59
CA ALA A 41 7.60 3.09 17.39
C ALA A 41 8.11 1.88 16.60
N VAL A 42 7.79 1.81 15.31
CA VAL A 42 8.06 0.64 14.44
C VAL A 42 8.88 0.99 13.20
N GLY A 43 9.11 2.27 12.92
CA GLY A 43 9.96 2.70 11.81
C GLY A 43 11.40 2.31 12.08
N GLY A 44 11.78 1.14 11.57
CA GLY A 44 13.18 0.73 11.51
C GLY A 44 13.97 1.60 10.54
N GLU A 45 15.30 1.53 10.65
CA GLU A 45 16.17 2.19 9.70
C GLU A 45 15.94 1.64 8.28
N GLY A 46 15.82 2.55 7.31
CA GLY A 46 15.74 2.18 5.91
C GLY A 46 17.02 1.46 5.50
N ARG A 47 16.96 0.15 5.28
CA ARG A 47 18.09 -0.61 4.75
C ARG A 47 18.15 -0.49 3.23
N THR A 48 19.36 -0.38 2.69
CA THR A 48 19.58 -0.58 1.26
C THR A 48 19.20 -2.01 0.91
N VAL A 49 18.20 -2.18 0.07
CA VAL A 49 17.85 -3.48 -0.52
C VAL A 49 18.57 -3.56 -1.86
N GLU A 50 19.46 -4.54 -2.01
CA GLU A 50 20.06 -4.83 -3.30
C GLU A 50 18.94 -5.24 -4.26
N VAL A 51 18.80 -4.52 -5.37
CA VAL A 51 17.81 -4.82 -6.40
C VAL A 51 18.32 -6.02 -7.18
N ALA A 52 18.09 -7.22 -6.66
CA ALA A 52 18.22 -8.43 -7.46
C ALA A 52 17.11 -8.42 -8.53
N ALA A 53 17.45 -8.83 -9.75
CA ALA A 53 16.44 -9.03 -10.78
C ALA A 53 15.37 -10.02 -10.27
N TYR A 54 14.09 -9.67 -10.41
CA TYR A 54 13.01 -10.59 -10.08
C TYR A 54 13.08 -11.77 -11.05
N GLU A 55 13.43 -12.96 -10.55
CA GLU A 55 13.32 -14.21 -11.28
C GLU A 55 11.98 -14.88 -10.95
N PRO A 56 11.03 -14.94 -11.90
CA PRO A 56 9.77 -15.63 -11.68
C PRO A 56 10.04 -17.12 -11.45
N LYS A 57 9.89 -17.57 -10.21
CA LYS A 57 9.97 -19.00 -9.91
C LYS A 57 8.61 -19.64 -10.19
N VAL A 58 8.50 -20.29 -11.34
CA VAL A 58 7.31 -21.03 -11.76
C VAL A 58 7.21 -22.32 -10.94
N ASN A 59 6.60 -22.23 -9.76
CA ASN A 59 6.33 -23.38 -8.88
C ASN A 59 4.99 -24.09 -9.21
N VAL A 60 4.41 -23.81 -10.37
CA VAL A 60 3.12 -24.39 -10.78
C VAL A 60 3.33 -25.48 -11.81
N THR A 61 2.68 -26.62 -11.61
CA THR A 61 2.59 -27.68 -12.63
C THR A 61 1.60 -27.23 -13.72
N PRO A 62 1.96 -27.31 -15.01
CA PRO A 62 1.02 -27.00 -16.09
C PRO A 62 -0.27 -27.82 -15.96
N ASN A 63 -1.41 -27.15 -16.08
CA ASN A 63 -2.72 -27.80 -16.04
C ASN A 63 -2.89 -28.71 -17.27
N ALA A 64 -3.43 -29.92 -17.08
CA ALA A 64 -3.62 -30.91 -18.14
C ALA A 64 -4.49 -30.40 -19.31
N VAL A 65 -5.37 -29.42 -19.07
CA VAL A 65 -6.18 -28.77 -20.12
C VAL A 65 -5.34 -27.96 -21.13
N ALA A 66 -4.11 -27.57 -20.76
CA ALA A 66 -3.19 -26.84 -21.65
C ALA A 66 -2.37 -27.76 -22.57
N LEU A 67 -2.42 -29.08 -22.37
CA LEU A 67 -1.84 -30.06 -23.29
C LEU A 67 -2.87 -30.35 -24.39
N LYS A 68 -2.70 -29.74 -25.56
CA LYS A 68 -3.42 -30.15 -26.76
C LYS A 68 -2.68 -31.31 -27.40
N GLU A 69 -3.35 -32.45 -27.52
CA GLU A 69 -3.18 -33.35 -28.69
C GLU A 69 -3.96 -32.75 -29.86
#